data_AF-A0A382Q343-F1
#
_entry.id   AF-A0A382Q343-F1
#
_cell.length_a   1.000
_cell.length_b   1.000
_cell.length_c   1.000
_cell.angle_alpha   90.00
_cell.angle_beta   90.00
_cell.angle_gamma   90.00
#
_symmetry.space_group_name_H-M   'P 1'
#
loop_
_entity.id
_entity.type
_entity.pdbx_description
1 polymer ?
#
loop_
_entity_poly.entity_id
_entity_poly.type
_entity_poly.pdbx_seq_one_letter_code
_entity_poly.pdbx_strand_id
1 'polypeptide(L)'
;VKIYLVNDGSTDNTANILEPFAKNTNITVMHHEQNRGLSTARNSGINAGKGEVICFLDSDMVVKQNWIESHILVLSEKGIIGVIGDIKLPETE
;
A
#
# COMPACT_ATOMS: atom_id res chain seq x y z
N VAL A 1 -8.19 9.55 -1.32
CA VAL A 1 -7.08 8.58 -1.42
C VAL A 1 -7.41 7.57 -2.52
N LYS A 2 -6.44 7.21 -3.36
CA LYS A 2 -6.54 6.07 -4.29
C LYS A 2 -5.67 4.94 -3.74
N ILE A 3 -6.16 3.71 -3.80
CA ILE A 3 -5.49 2.52 -3.26
C ILE A 3 -5.17 1.59 -4.42
N TYR A 4 -3.92 1.11 -4.46
CA TYR A 4 -3.47 0.12 -5.44
C TYR A 4 -3.10 -1.16 -4.69
N LEU A 5 -3.92 -2.20 -4.84
CA LEU A 5 -3.67 -3.51 -4.25
C LEU A 5 -2.93 -4.36 -5.31
N VAL A 6 -1.63 -4.56 -5.11
CA VAL A 6 -0.79 -5.30 -6.04
C VAL A 6 -0.51 -6.69 -5.50
N ASN A 7 -1.15 -7.70 -6.08
CA ASN A 7 -0.86 -9.10 -5.83
C ASN A 7 0.29 -9.55 -6.73
N ASP A 8 1.47 -9.76 -6.15
CA ASP A 8 2.69 -10.18 -6.84
C ASP A 8 2.74 -11.71 -7.02
N GLY A 9 1.71 -12.27 -7.66
CA GLY A 9 1.66 -13.70 -8.01
C GLY A 9 1.50 -14.66 -6.82
N SER A 10 0.72 -14.29 -5.80
CA SER A 10 0.33 -15.22 -4.72
C SER A 10 -0.36 -16.47 -5.28
N THR A 11 -0.01 -17.63 -4.73
CA THR A 11 -0.54 -18.95 -5.13
C THR A 11 -1.69 -19.45 -4.26
N ASP A 12 -2.09 -18.67 -3.26
CA ASP A 12 -3.16 -18.98 -2.32
C ASP A 12 -4.47 -18.25 -2.71
N ASN A 13 -5.40 -18.13 -1.76
CA ASN A 13 -6.69 -17.50 -1.99
C ASN A 13 -6.63 -15.96 -2.10
N THR A 14 -5.44 -15.34 -2.09
CA THR A 14 -5.28 -13.87 -2.13
C THR A 14 -6.03 -13.23 -3.30
N ALA A 15 -5.97 -13.80 -4.51
CA ALA A 15 -6.65 -13.22 -5.66
C ALA A 15 -8.17 -13.10 -5.46
N ASN A 16 -8.79 -14.16 -4.92
CA ASN A 16 -10.23 -14.18 -4.64
C ASN A 16 -10.60 -13.22 -3.49
N ILE A 17 -9.71 -13.03 -2.50
CA ILE A 17 -9.92 -12.05 -1.42
C ILE A 17 -9.91 -10.62 -1.98
N LEU A 18 -9.10 -10.34 -3.00
CA LEU A 18 -8.98 -9.01 -3.59
C LEU A 18 -10.12 -8.66 -4.56
N GLU A 19 -10.75 -9.64 -5.20
CA GLU A 19 -11.78 -9.43 -6.22
C GLU A 19 -12.93 -8.51 -5.79
N PRO A 20 -13.52 -8.64 -4.57
CA PRO A 20 -14.60 -7.75 -4.14
C PRO A 20 -14.18 -6.28 -4.07
N PHE A 21 -12.91 -5.99 -3.77
CA PHE A 21 -12.41 -4.63 -3.64
C PHE A 21 -12.32 -3.90 -4.99
N ALA A 22 -12.21 -4.63 -6.10
CA ALA A 22 -12.20 -4.05 -7.45
C ALA A 22 -13.51 -3.33 -7.81
N LYS A 23 -14.60 -3.58 -7.07
CA LYS A 23 -15.89 -2.88 -7.24
C LYS A 23 -15.85 -1.44 -6.71
N ASN A 24 -14.87 -1.10 -5.86
CA ASN A 24 -14.72 0.24 -5.32
C ASN A 24 -13.93 1.12 -6.31
N THR A 25 -14.51 2.23 -6.74
CA THR A 25 -13.89 3.15 -7.73
C THR A 25 -12.60 3.82 -7.23
N ASN A 26 -12.30 3.74 -5.94
CA ASN A 26 -11.07 4.25 -5.34
C ASN A 26 -9.98 3.19 -5.18
N ILE A 27 -10.28 1.93 -5.50
CA ILE A 27 -9.35 0.81 -5.39
C ILE A 27 -9.07 0.27 -6.79
N THR A 28 -7.81 0.08 -7.12
CA THR A 28 -7.38 -0.67 -8.29
C THR A 28 -6.66 -1.93 -7.82
N VAL A 29 -7.12 -3.09 -8.28
CA VAL A 29 -6.49 -4.38 -8.00
C VAL A 29 -5.64 -4.78 -9.20
N MET A 30 -4.40 -5.19 -8.95
CA MET A 30 -3.45 -5.61 -9.98
C MET A 30 -2.91 -6.99 -9.63
N HIS A 31 -2.79 -7.85 -10.64
CA HIS A 31 -2.23 -9.19 -10.48
C HIS A 31 -1.04 -9.36 -11.41
N HIS A 32 0.08 -9.83 -10.87
CA HIS A 32 1.18 -10.35 -11.68
C HIS A 32 0.98 -11.84 -11.94
N GLU A 33 1.40 -12.32 -13.11
CA GLU A 33 1.32 -13.74 -13.48
C GLU A 33 2.19 -14.63 -12.58
N GLN A 34 3.29 -14.08 -12.07
CA GLN A 34 4.20 -14.75 -11.14
C GLN A 34 4.82 -13.72 -10.18
N ASN A 35 5.41 -14.20 -9.10
CA ASN A 35 6.14 -13.35 -8.15
C ASN A 35 7.37 -12.71 -8.81
N ARG A 36 7.43 -11.37 -8.79
CA ARG A 36 8.50 -10.55 -9.38
C ARG A 36 9.27 -9.76 -8.33
N GLY A 37 8.99 -9.98 -7.06
CA GLY A 37 9.59 -9.33 -5.91
C GLY A 37 8.89 -8.02 -5.51
N LEU A 38 9.02 -7.71 -4.21
CA LEU A 38 8.40 -6.55 -3.54
C LEU A 38 8.62 -5.22 -4.26
N SER A 39 9.86 -4.95 -4.70
CA SER A 39 10.18 -3.70 -5.41
C SER A 39 9.42 -3.60 -6.73
N THR A 40 9.27 -4.71 -7.46
CA THR A 40 8.52 -4.73 -8.72
C THR A 40 7.04 -4.50 -8.47
N ALA A 41 6.46 -5.11 -7.43
CA ALA A 41 5.09 -4.90 -7.02
C ALA A 41 4.81 -3.42 -6.66
N ARG A 42 5.67 -2.83 -5.84
CA ARG A 42 5.61 -1.40 -5.48
C ARG A 42 5.70 -0.52 -6.71
N ASN A 43 6.63 -0.80 -7.64
CA ASN A 43 6.78 -0.05 -8.88
C ASN A 43 5.55 -0.13 -9.80
N SER A 44 4.88 -1.28 -9.89
CA SER A 44 3.61 -1.41 -10.61
C SER A 44 2.54 -0.47 -10.04
N GLY A 45 2.42 -0.40 -8.70
CA GLY A 45 1.51 0.54 -8.04
C GLY A 45 1.87 2.01 -8.25
N ILE A 46 3.16 2.35 -8.15
CA ILE A 46 3.68 3.71 -8.43
C ILE A 46 3.32 4.15 -9.85
N ASN A 47 3.58 3.30 -10.85
CA ASN A 47 3.35 3.60 -12.26
C ASN A 47 1.86 3.72 -12.61
N ALA A 48 0.98 2.99 -11.92
CA ALA A 48 -0.47 3.13 -12.05
C ALA A 48 -1.00 4.38 -11.33
N GLY A 49 -0.29 4.81 -10.28
CA GLY A 49 -0.59 5.98 -9.46
C GLY A 49 -0.40 7.31 -10.16
N LYS A 50 -1.15 8.32 -9.70
CA LYS A 50 -1.01 9.74 -10.11
C LYS A 50 -1.03 10.70 -8.92
N GLY A 51 -0.85 10.18 -7.71
CA GLY A 51 -0.82 11.00 -6.49
C GLY A 51 0.49 11.74 -6.37
N GLU A 52 0.45 12.94 -5.76
CA GLU A 52 1.65 13.72 -5.43
C GLU A 52 2.47 13.07 -4.31
N VAL A 53 1.79 12.31 -3.44
CA VAL A 53 2.39 11.55 -2.33
C VAL A 53 2.10 10.07 -2.54
N ILE A 54 3.12 9.24 -2.33
CA ILE A 54 3.04 7.79 -2.38
C ILE A 54 3.26 7.25 -0.98
N CYS A 55 2.29 6.49 -0.48
CA CYS A 55 2.37 5.78 0.79
C CYS A 55 2.50 4.28 0.53
N PHE A 56 3.53 3.65 1.08
CA PHE A 56 3.66 2.19 1.06
C PHE A 56 3.04 1.59 2.32
N LEU A 57 2.28 0.51 2.15
CA LEU A 57 1.72 -0.27 3.24
C LEU A 57 1.79 -1.74 2.87
N ASP A 58 2.44 -2.54 3.72
CA ASP A 58 2.53 -3.99 3.53
C ASP A 58 1.19 -4.66 3.89
N SER A 59 0.88 -5.81 3.29
CA SER A 59 -0.44 -6.45 3.38
C SER A 59 -0.79 -7.01 4.76
N ASP A 60 0.20 -7.13 5.63
CA ASP A 60 0.09 -7.59 7.02
C ASP A 60 0.08 -6.43 8.04
N MET A 61 0.04 -5.19 7.56
CA MET A 61 0.05 -4.00 8.41
C MET A 61 -1.36 -3.46 8.64
N VAL A 62 -1.62 -3.07 9.89
CA VAL A 62 -2.81 -2.30 10.29
C VAL A 62 -2.37 -0.91 10.73
N VAL A 63 -3.07 0.12 10.26
CA VAL A 63 -2.73 1.52 10.53
C VAL A 63 -3.73 2.17 11.48
N LYS A 64 -3.27 3.19 12.21
CA LYS A 64 -4.15 4.05 13.00
C LYS A 64 -5.04 4.90 12.09
N GLN A 65 -6.20 5.31 12.60
CA GLN A 65 -7.19 6.08 11.83
C GLN A 65 -6.63 7.34 11.16
N ASN A 66 -5.66 8.00 11.80
CA ASN A 66 -5.05 9.26 11.35
C ASN A 66 -3.68 9.06 10.66
N TRP A 67 -3.35 7.84 10.24
CA TRP A 67 -2.00 7.50 9.77
C TRP A 67 -1.57 8.34 8.56
N ILE A 68 -2.45 8.52 7.56
CA ILE A 68 -2.14 9.31 6.37
C ILE A 68 -1.95 10.79 6.75
N GLU A 69 -2.87 11.35 7.54
CA GLU A 69 -2.84 12.73 7.98
C GLU A 69 -1.56 13.05 8.76
N SER A 70 -1.16 12.15 9.67
CA SER A 70 0.08 12.29 10.44
C SER A 70 1.33 12.25 9.55
N HIS A 71 1.36 11.43 8.50
CA HIS A 71 2.49 11.40 7.56
C HIS A 71 2.53 12.66 6.70
N ILE A 72 1.39 13.11 6.17
CA ILE A 72 1.31 14.31 5.33
C ILE A 72 1.70 15.56 6.11
N LEU A 73 1.28 15.68 7.37
CA LEU A 73 1.64 16.81 8.23
C LEU A 73 3.16 17.01 8.27
N VAL A 74 3.91 15.95 8.57
CA VAL A 74 5.39 15.99 8.63
C VAL A 74 5.99 16.17 7.23
N LEU A 75 5.47 15.48 6.22
CA LEU A 75 5.98 15.57 4.84
C LEU A 75 5.84 16.98 4.26
N SER A 76 4.84 17.75 4.71
CA SER A 76 4.61 19.12 4.27
C SER A 76 5.64 20.13 4.81
N GLU A 77 6.48 19.74 5.76
CA GLU A 77 7.53 20.60 6.30
C GLU A 77 8.65 20.83 5.28
N LYS A 78 9.23 22.04 5.30
CA LYS A 78 10.25 22.44 4.33
C LYS A 78 11.50 21.59 4.46
N GLY A 79 11.89 20.94 3.36
CA GLY A 79 13.11 20.14 3.27
C GLY A 79 12.92 18.66 3.63
N ILE A 80 11.70 18.24 3.98
CA ILE A 80 11.37 16.82 4.19
C ILE A 80 11.06 16.17 2.84
N ILE A 81 11.69 15.03 2.55
CA ILE A 81 11.53 14.27 1.30
C ILE A 81 10.84 12.91 1.50
N GLY A 82 10.62 12.50 2.75
CA GLY A 82 10.02 11.23 3.11
C GLY A 82 9.76 11.14 4.60
N VAL A 83 8.78 10.32 4.98
CA VAL A 83 8.38 10.08 6.36
C VAL A 83 8.25 8.58 6.56
N ILE A 84 8.76 8.09 7.69
CA ILE A 84 8.65 6.69 8.11
C ILE A 84 7.85 6.67 9.41
N GLY A 85 6.82 5.84 9.46
CA GLY A 85 6.03 5.59 10.67
C GLY A 85 6.70 4.58 11.59
N ASP A 86 6.38 4.65 12.88
CA ASP A 86 6.78 3.64 13.85
C ASP A 86 6.02 2.32 13.63
N ILE A 87 6.66 1.20 13.93
CA ILE A 87 6.12 -0.16 13.77
C ILE A 87 6.06 -0.82 15.15
N LYS A 88 4.85 -1.08 15.61
CA LYS A 88 4.62 -1.88 16.83
C LYS A 88 4.23 -3.29 16.42
N LEU A 89 5.03 -4.28 16.83
CA LEU A 89 4.66 -5.69 16.71
C LEU A 89 3.49 -6.00 17.66
N PRO A 90 2.59 -6.92 17.30
CA PRO A 90 1.57 -7.39 18.22
C PRO A 90 2.23 -7.88 19.51
N GLU A 91 1.61 -7.56 20.65
CA GLU A 91 1.99 -8.16 21.93
C GLU A 91 1.73 -9.66 21.77
N THR A 92 2.79 -10.47 21.74
CA THR A 92 2.67 -11.92 21.73
C THR A 92 1.96 -12.33 23.02
N GLU A 93 0.92 -13.16 22.92
CA GLU A 93 0.41 -13.91 24.08
C GLU A 93 1.51 -14.80 24.69
#